data_AF-A0A3G3K2D2-F1
#
_entry.id   AF-A0A3G3K2D2-F1
#
_cell.length_a   1.000
_cell.length_b   1.000
_cell.length_c   1.000
_cell.angle_alpha   90.00
_cell.angle_beta   90.00
_cell.angle_gamma   90.00
#
_symmetry.space_group_name_H-M   'P 1'
#
loop_
_entity.id
_entity.type
_entity.pdbx_description
1 polymer ?
#
loop_
_entity_poly.entity_id
_entity_poly.type
_entity_poly.pdbx_seq_one_letter_code
_entity_poly.pdbx_strand_id
1 'polypeptide(L)'
;MLMGGMKMSGNRTWEIWVGAYASPEEVGITRLELNGETGEWLKTSEYGGIENPSFLALNRSAGVLYAVSETEEVEGQPGGRMIAYPITQDTRKLESGWERLTHGAAPCHVSLDPDEHWLAVSNYNGSAVTLYPLEPDGKPGDAMVRLRHSGSGPNAQRQEKPHPHSAVFDPQGGGFLFVPDLGLDRVVIYEKAGDGTDWTGFGAAVLSPEDGPRHMAFHPDGRTAYVINELSSSVTRFSHPEPGVLERQETVSTLPASFEGQNTCAEIVVSPNGKYVYASNRGHDSIAIFRLDDATGELRAEGHVSTRGSNPRNFVLTPDGQWLLVANQDTDNIALFRVDSATGLPIFSGSEIPARKPVCLKVNPLYASRP
;
A
#
# COMPACT_ATOMS: atom_id res chain seq x y z
N MET A 1 -9.50 -39.76 -1.53
CA MET A 1 -8.99 -39.91 -2.91
C MET A 1 -8.30 -38.59 -3.24
N LEU A 2 -6.98 -38.61 -3.37
CA LEU A 2 -6.13 -37.42 -3.48
C LEU A 2 -6.44 -36.64 -4.77
N MET A 3 -7.00 -35.44 -4.67
CA MET A 3 -6.87 -34.44 -5.72
C MET A 3 -5.52 -33.73 -5.52
N GLY A 4 -4.51 -34.19 -6.25
CA GLY A 4 -3.24 -33.46 -6.36
C GLY A 4 -3.52 -32.10 -6.99
N GLY A 5 -3.16 -31.03 -6.28
CA GLY A 5 -3.31 -29.66 -6.77
C GLY A 5 -2.54 -29.47 -8.07
N MET A 6 -3.23 -29.08 -9.13
CA MET A 6 -2.60 -28.61 -10.36
C MET A 6 -1.83 -27.33 -10.03
N LYS A 7 -0.49 -27.43 -10.01
CA LYS A 7 0.37 -26.24 -10.08
C LYS A 7 0.12 -25.57 -11.42
N MET A 8 -0.03 -24.25 -11.42
CA MET A 8 -0.09 -23.47 -12.67
C MET A 8 1.19 -23.73 -13.48
N SER A 9 1.05 -24.22 -14.71
CA SER A 9 2.17 -24.41 -15.62
C SER A 9 2.47 -23.10 -16.35
N GLY A 10 3.64 -22.53 -16.09
CA GLY A 10 4.19 -21.34 -16.74
C GLY A 10 5.57 -21.04 -16.15
N ASN A 11 6.48 -20.42 -16.91
CA ASN A 11 7.82 -20.09 -16.41
C ASN A 11 7.79 -18.91 -15.40
N ARG A 12 6.65 -18.24 -15.23
CA ARG A 12 6.47 -17.10 -14.34
C ARG A 12 5.07 -17.10 -13.69
N THR A 13 5.04 -17.28 -12.37
CA THR A 13 3.82 -17.19 -11.56
C THR A 13 4.00 -16.12 -10.49
N TRP A 14 2.97 -15.30 -10.28
CA TRP A 14 2.92 -14.27 -9.26
C TRP A 14 2.06 -14.77 -8.09
N GLU A 15 2.57 -14.73 -6.87
CA GLU A 15 1.77 -14.88 -5.66
C GLU A 15 1.16 -13.54 -5.31
N ILE A 16 -0.13 -13.55 -5.00
CA ILE A 16 -0.87 -12.37 -4.59
C ILE A 16 -1.52 -12.66 -3.24
N TRP A 17 -1.28 -11.77 -2.28
CA TRP A 17 -1.96 -11.75 -1.00
C TRP A 17 -2.97 -10.61 -0.98
N VAL A 18 -4.19 -10.94 -0.57
CA VAL A 18 -5.33 -10.03 -0.53
C VAL A 18 -5.73 -9.82 0.92
N GLY A 19 -5.78 -8.57 1.36
CA GLY A 19 -6.36 -8.16 2.63
C GLY A 19 -7.76 -7.59 2.43
N ALA A 20 -8.65 -7.78 3.40
CA ALA A 20 -10.07 -7.41 3.32
C ALA A 20 -10.58 -6.76 4.61
N TYR A 21 -11.68 -6.00 4.51
CA TYR A 21 -12.52 -5.71 5.67
C TYR A 21 -13.42 -6.92 5.98
N ALA A 22 -13.27 -7.48 7.17
CA ALA A 22 -13.89 -8.75 7.57
C ALA A 22 -13.96 -8.86 9.09
N SER A 23 -15.01 -9.48 9.62
CA SER A 23 -15.01 -9.95 11.01
C SER A 23 -14.07 -11.16 11.15
N PRO A 24 -13.67 -11.53 12.38
CA PRO A 24 -12.83 -12.70 12.61
C PRO A 24 -13.40 -14.03 12.07
N GLU A 25 -14.73 -14.16 11.94
CA GLU A 25 -15.40 -15.36 11.43
C GLU A 25 -15.42 -15.43 9.90
N GLU A 26 -15.11 -14.32 9.23
CA GLU A 26 -15.15 -14.18 7.78
C GLU A 26 -13.74 -14.38 7.17
N VAL A 27 -13.68 -14.56 5.85
CA VAL A 27 -12.40 -14.59 5.14
C VAL A 27 -11.83 -13.18 5.11
N GLY A 28 -10.73 -12.97 5.84
CA GLY A 28 -10.01 -11.70 5.89
C GLY A 28 -8.78 -11.67 4.99
N ILE A 29 -8.05 -12.79 4.86
CA ILE A 29 -6.87 -12.88 4.00
C ILE A 29 -7.09 -13.96 2.94
N THR A 30 -6.82 -13.64 1.68
CA THR A 30 -6.85 -14.61 0.57
C THR A 30 -5.50 -14.66 -0.12
N ARG A 31 -5.05 -15.88 -0.47
CA ARG A 31 -3.88 -16.10 -1.32
C ARG A 31 -4.34 -16.55 -2.71
N LEU A 32 -3.71 -15.96 -3.72
CA LEU A 32 -3.95 -16.25 -5.13
C LEU A 32 -2.62 -16.49 -5.85
N GLU A 33 -2.69 -17.18 -6.97
CA GLU A 33 -1.60 -17.30 -7.94
C GLU A 33 -2.08 -16.74 -9.28
N LEU A 34 -1.25 -15.95 -9.95
CA LEU A 34 -1.50 -15.41 -11.30
C LEU A 34 -0.40 -15.91 -12.24
N ASN A 35 -0.79 -16.55 -13.33
CA ASN A 35 0.13 -16.90 -14.41
C ASN A 35 0.51 -15.62 -15.18
N GLY A 36 1.78 -15.24 -15.09
CA GLY A 36 2.28 -13.99 -15.67
C GLY A 36 2.23 -13.92 -17.19
N GLU A 37 2.09 -15.06 -17.89
CA GLU A 37 1.98 -15.10 -19.35
C GLU A 37 0.52 -15.04 -19.82
N THR A 38 -0.36 -15.81 -19.18
CA THR A 38 -1.74 -16.00 -19.64
C THR A 38 -2.74 -15.07 -18.97
N GLY A 39 -2.43 -14.56 -17.77
CA GLY A 39 -3.40 -13.83 -16.95
C GLY A 39 -4.40 -14.73 -16.23
N GLU A 40 -4.22 -16.06 -16.25
CA GLU A 40 -5.07 -17.00 -15.51
C GLU A 40 -4.74 -16.97 -14.02
N TRP A 41 -5.77 -16.93 -13.17
CA TRP A 41 -5.61 -16.86 -11.72
C TRP A 41 -6.18 -18.11 -11.05
N LEU A 42 -5.58 -18.49 -9.93
CA LEU A 42 -6.04 -19.57 -9.08
C LEU A 42 -6.11 -19.06 -7.64
N LYS A 43 -7.28 -19.19 -7.01
CA LYS A 43 -7.42 -19.01 -5.56
C LYS A 43 -6.85 -20.23 -4.85
N THR A 44 -5.83 -20.03 -4.01
CA THR A 44 -5.10 -21.16 -3.38
C THR A 44 -5.42 -21.36 -1.91
N SER A 45 -5.71 -20.29 -1.15
CA SER A 45 -6.01 -20.38 0.28
C SER A 45 -6.79 -19.17 0.78
N GLU A 46 -7.57 -19.38 1.84
CA GLU A 46 -8.36 -18.35 2.52
C GLU A 46 -8.19 -18.50 4.03
N TYR A 47 -8.13 -17.38 4.74
CA TYR A 47 -7.87 -17.31 6.17
C TYR A 47 -8.82 -16.32 6.84
N GLY A 48 -9.46 -16.76 7.92
CA GLY A 48 -10.15 -15.90 8.89
C GLY A 48 -9.33 -15.76 10.17
N GLY A 49 -9.99 -15.40 11.27
CA GLY A 49 -9.39 -15.28 12.60
C GLY A 49 -8.68 -13.94 12.85
N ILE A 50 -8.73 -13.01 11.91
CA ILE A 50 -8.21 -11.65 12.02
C ILE A 50 -9.32 -10.67 11.67
N GLU A 51 -9.54 -9.68 12.53
CA GLU A 51 -10.49 -8.60 12.25
C GLU A 51 -9.84 -7.55 11.36
N ASN A 52 -10.52 -7.18 10.27
CA ASN A 52 -10.12 -6.13 9.34
C ASN A 52 -8.62 -6.14 8.95
N PRO A 53 -8.11 -7.23 8.32
CA PRO A 53 -6.78 -7.27 7.71
C PRO A 53 -6.66 -6.35 6.49
N SER A 54 -6.81 -5.04 6.70
CA SER A 54 -7.05 -4.06 5.64
C SER A 54 -5.79 -3.62 4.90
N PHE A 55 -4.61 -3.91 5.43
CA PHE A 55 -3.33 -3.68 4.77
C PHE A 55 -2.31 -4.75 5.14
N LEU A 56 -1.55 -5.18 4.14
CA LEU A 56 -0.57 -6.25 4.26
C LEU A 56 0.83 -5.74 3.90
N ALA A 57 1.87 -6.41 4.38
CA ALA A 57 3.24 -6.28 3.88
C ALA A 57 3.93 -7.64 3.88
N LEU A 58 4.89 -7.84 2.98
CA LEU A 58 5.65 -9.07 2.87
C LEU A 58 7.11 -8.79 3.21
N ASN A 59 7.65 -9.53 4.18
CA ASN A 59 9.09 -9.68 4.35
C ASN A 59 9.55 -10.87 3.51
N ARG A 60 10.41 -10.57 2.53
CA ARG A 60 10.86 -11.54 1.54
C ARG A 60 12.00 -12.40 2.07
N SER A 61 12.87 -11.84 2.93
CA SER A 61 14.05 -12.55 3.44
C SER A 61 13.70 -13.69 4.39
N ALA A 62 12.76 -13.46 5.31
CA ALA A 62 12.30 -14.41 6.31
C ALA A 62 10.99 -15.12 5.93
N GLY A 63 10.26 -14.63 4.92
CA GLY A 63 9.03 -15.27 4.44
C GLY A 63 7.86 -15.06 5.40
N VAL A 64 7.61 -13.81 5.80
CA VAL A 64 6.56 -13.43 6.74
C VAL A 64 5.57 -12.48 6.07
N LEU A 65 4.27 -12.70 6.29
CA LEU A 65 3.20 -11.77 5.93
C LEU A 65 2.79 -10.97 7.18
N TYR A 66 2.95 -9.65 7.15
CA TYR A 66 2.38 -8.77 8.17
C TYR A 66 1.00 -8.31 7.73
N ALA A 67 0.07 -8.26 8.67
CA ALA A 67 -1.25 -7.70 8.50
C ALA A 67 -1.54 -6.73 9.65
N VAL A 68 -2.10 -5.55 9.34
CA VAL A 68 -2.76 -4.74 10.37
C VAL A 68 -4.10 -5.37 10.70
N SER A 69 -4.56 -5.26 11.94
CA SER A 69 -5.95 -5.48 12.31
C SER A 69 -6.53 -4.10 12.62
N GLU A 70 -7.26 -3.55 11.65
CA GLU A 70 -7.76 -2.16 11.68
C GLU A 70 -8.97 -2.06 12.61
N THR A 71 -8.70 -1.97 13.91
CA THR A 71 -9.70 -1.81 14.97
C THR A 71 -9.45 -0.56 15.81
N GLU A 72 -10.50 -0.05 16.44
CA GLU A 72 -10.42 1.13 17.32
C GLU A 72 -9.88 0.79 18.70
N GLU A 73 -10.19 -0.41 19.18
CA GLU A 73 -9.92 -0.85 20.54
C GLU A 73 -9.50 -2.33 20.54
N VAL A 74 -8.59 -2.67 21.44
CA VAL A 74 -8.18 -4.04 21.74
C VAL A 74 -8.13 -4.19 23.26
N GLU A 75 -8.83 -5.20 23.79
CA GLU A 75 -8.82 -5.55 25.22
C GLU A 75 -9.09 -4.36 26.17
N GLY A 76 -10.02 -3.46 25.81
CA GLY A 76 -10.33 -2.29 26.66
C GLY A 76 -9.40 -1.10 26.48
N GLN A 77 -8.42 -1.16 25.55
CA GLN A 77 -7.45 -0.09 25.29
C GLN A 77 -7.56 0.42 23.85
N PRO A 78 -7.51 1.74 23.61
CA PRO A 78 -7.46 2.28 22.26
C PRO A 78 -6.26 1.74 21.48
N GLY A 79 -6.51 1.13 20.32
CA GLY A 79 -5.47 0.47 19.57
C GLY A 79 -6.00 -0.62 18.63
N GLY A 80 -5.24 -0.92 17.58
CA GLY A 80 -5.37 -2.17 16.84
C GLY A 80 -4.18 -3.09 17.05
N ARG A 81 -4.10 -4.14 16.24
CA ARG A 81 -2.96 -5.08 16.24
C ARG A 81 -2.19 -5.02 14.93
N MET A 82 -0.93 -5.44 14.99
CA MET A 82 -0.18 -5.93 13.85
C MET A 82 0.07 -7.42 14.12
N ILE A 83 -0.15 -8.25 13.10
CA ILE A 83 0.06 -9.69 13.19
C ILE A 83 1.05 -10.11 12.11
N ALA A 84 2.13 -10.78 12.51
CA ALA A 84 3.17 -11.31 11.65
C ALA A 84 2.99 -12.83 11.48
N TYR A 85 2.59 -13.28 10.29
CA TYR A 85 2.35 -14.68 9.97
C TYR A 85 3.53 -15.28 9.20
N PRO A 86 4.26 -16.24 9.77
CA PRO A 86 5.22 -17.02 8.99
C PRO A 86 4.53 -17.74 7.83
N ILE A 87 5.20 -17.80 6.68
CA ILE A 87 4.73 -18.49 5.49
C ILE A 87 5.55 -19.77 5.29
N THR A 88 4.89 -20.92 5.31
CA THR A 88 5.56 -22.21 5.08
C THR A 88 6.25 -22.25 3.71
N GLN A 89 7.49 -22.74 3.64
CA GLN A 89 8.25 -22.75 2.40
C GLN A 89 7.66 -23.69 1.33
N ASP A 90 7.07 -24.81 1.75
CA ASP A 90 6.61 -25.89 0.88
C ASP A 90 5.21 -25.65 0.31
N THR A 91 4.29 -25.23 1.19
CA THR A 91 2.86 -25.12 0.94
C THR A 91 2.41 -23.67 0.82
N ARG A 92 3.28 -22.72 1.18
CA ARG A 92 3.00 -21.28 1.14
C ARG A 92 1.72 -20.93 1.92
N LYS A 93 1.55 -21.57 3.07
CA LYS A 93 0.43 -21.36 3.99
C LYS A 93 0.85 -20.48 5.17
N LEU A 94 -0.11 -19.74 5.72
CA LEU A 94 0.12 -18.98 6.95
C LEU A 94 0.15 -19.92 8.16
N GLU A 95 1.16 -19.76 9.00
CA GLU A 95 1.25 -20.37 10.33
C GLU A 95 0.63 -19.46 11.40
N SER A 96 0.66 -19.89 12.67
CA SER A 96 0.25 -19.04 13.79
C SER A 96 1.07 -17.75 13.85
N GLY A 97 0.40 -16.62 13.95
CA GLY A 97 1.04 -15.31 13.90
C GLY A 97 1.63 -14.84 15.23
N TRP A 98 2.61 -13.95 15.16
CA TRP A 98 3.09 -13.16 16.29
C TRP A 98 2.40 -11.81 16.31
N GLU A 99 1.74 -11.49 17.42
CA GLU A 99 0.95 -10.28 17.56
C GLU A 99 1.68 -9.19 18.33
N ARG A 100 1.49 -7.94 17.92
CA ARG A 100 1.84 -6.74 18.70
C ARG A 100 0.67 -5.76 18.69
N LEU A 101 0.44 -5.11 19.82
CA LEU A 101 -0.44 -3.95 19.89
C LEU A 101 0.23 -2.79 19.17
N THR A 102 -0.48 -2.13 18.24
CA THR A 102 0.05 -0.95 17.53
C THR A 102 0.03 0.29 18.41
N HIS A 103 -0.67 0.22 19.56
CA HIS A 103 -0.87 1.31 20.51
C HIS A 103 -1.52 2.57 19.90
N GLY A 104 -2.12 2.48 18.72
CA GLY A 104 -2.90 3.54 18.10
C GLY A 104 -4.13 2.96 17.41
N ALA A 105 -5.25 3.65 17.52
CA ALA A 105 -6.52 3.21 16.95
C ALA A 105 -6.50 3.25 15.41
N ALA A 106 -7.20 2.31 14.79
CA ALA A 106 -7.33 2.10 13.35
C ALA A 106 -5.98 2.06 12.61
N PRO A 107 -5.10 1.05 12.87
CA PRO A 107 -3.92 0.84 12.05
C PRO A 107 -4.33 0.52 10.60
N CYS A 108 -3.89 1.35 9.66
CA CYS A 108 -4.41 1.36 8.29
C CYS A 108 -3.34 1.06 7.22
N HIS A 109 -2.06 0.99 7.62
CA HIS A 109 -0.94 0.74 6.72
C HIS A 109 0.22 0.08 7.47
N VAL A 110 0.95 -0.80 6.79
CA VAL A 110 2.17 -1.45 7.28
C VAL A 110 3.23 -1.52 6.17
N SER A 111 4.49 -1.27 6.51
CA SER A 111 5.63 -1.31 5.58
C SER A 111 6.93 -1.72 6.27
N LEU A 112 7.90 -2.17 5.47
CA LEU A 112 9.25 -2.48 5.92
C LEU A 112 10.26 -1.49 5.35
N ASP A 113 11.36 -1.27 6.08
CA ASP A 113 12.54 -0.61 5.51
C ASP A 113 13.22 -1.51 4.47
N PRO A 114 14.03 -0.97 3.54
CA PRO A 114 14.61 -1.75 2.45
C PRO A 114 15.47 -2.93 2.90
N ASP A 115 16.11 -2.82 4.07
CA ASP A 115 16.93 -3.87 4.67
C ASP A 115 16.12 -4.85 5.54
N GLU A 116 14.81 -4.67 5.64
CA GLU A 116 13.87 -5.50 6.41
C GLU A 116 14.24 -5.64 7.91
N HIS A 117 14.80 -4.59 8.51
CA HIS A 117 15.14 -4.48 9.94
C HIS A 117 14.09 -3.72 10.76
N TRP A 118 13.23 -2.94 10.10
CA TRP A 118 12.18 -2.15 10.75
C TRP A 118 10.84 -2.35 10.06
N LEU A 119 9.79 -2.43 10.87
CA LEU A 119 8.39 -2.47 10.44
C LEU A 119 7.68 -1.22 10.95
N ALA A 120 7.07 -0.42 10.08
CA ALA A 120 6.28 0.74 10.45
C ALA A 120 4.78 0.47 10.28
N VAL A 121 3.97 0.91 11.23
CA VAL A 121 2.52 0.80 11.23
C VAL A 121 1.88 2.18 11.45
N SER A 122 1.07 2.65 10.49
CA SER A 122 0.37 3.94 10.59
C SER A 122 -1.00 3.77 11.22
N ASN A 123 -1.28 4.50 12.30
CA ASN A 123 -2.55 4.45 13.03
C ASN A 123 -3.39 5.69 12.74
N TYR A 124 -4.42 5.52 11.89
CA TYR A 124 -5.22 6.61 11.35
C TYR A 124 -5.93 7.40 12.45
N ASN A 125 -6.66 6.72 13.35
CA ASN A 125 -7.37 7.38 14.44
C ASN A 125 -6.51 7.60 15.69
N GLY A 126 -5.40 6.86 15.80
CA GLY A 126 -4.41 6.97 16.88
C GLY A 126 -3.41 8.12 16.76
N SER A 127 -3.42 8.86 15.64
CA SER A 127 -2.54 10.02 15.37
C SER A 127 -1.05 9.71 15.60
N ALA A 128 -0.63 8.49 15.23
CA ALA A 128 0.74 8.05 15.44
C ALA A 128 1.19 6.96 14.45
N VAL A 129 2.49 6.90 14.19
CA VAL A 129 3.15 5.75 13.58
C VAL A 129 3.90 4.98 14.66
N THR A 130 3.78 3.65 14.63
CA THR A 130 4.49 2.75 15.55
C THR A 130 5.49 1.93 14.76
N LEU A 131 6.75 1.92 15.20
CA LEU A 131 7.81 1.13 14.58
C LEU A 131 8.26 0.00 15.49
N TYR A 132 8.51 -1.17 14.90
CA TYR A 132 9.11 -2.31 15.56
C TYR A 132 10.43 -2.65 14.87
N PRO A 133 11.53 -2.86 15.63
CA PRO A 133 12.68 -3.57 15.10
C PRO A 133 12.26 -5.01 14.80
N LEU A 134 12.83 -5.58 13.74
CA LEU A 134 12.59 -6.96 13.34
C LEU A 134 13.77 -7.83 13.75
N GLU A 135 13.45 -8.99 14.31
CA GLU A 135 14.39 -10.08 14.51
C GLU A 135 14.76 -10.71 13.15
N PRO A 136 15.87 -11.46 13.05
CA PRO A 136 16.29 -12.10 11.79
C PRO A 136 15.28 -13.08 11.17
N ASP A 137 14.35 -13.61 11.97
CA ASP A 137 13.25 -14.47 11.51
C ASP A 137 12.00 -13.67 11.08
N GLY A 138 12.10 -12.34 11.02
CA GLY A 138 11.02 -11.43 10.69
C GLY A 138 10.04 -11.19 11.84
N LYS A 139 10.27 -11.74 13.03
CA LYS A 139 9.42 -11.47 14.18
C LYS A 139 9.59 -10.03 14.66
N PRO A 140 8.50 -9.28 14.90
CA PRO A 140 8.59 -7.97 15.53
C PRO A 140 9.06 -8.07 16.98
N GLY A 141 10.08 -7.29 17.33
CA GLY A 141 10.63 -7.21 18.68
C GLY A 141 9.62 -6.71 19.71
N ASP A 142 9.98 -6.80 20.99
CA ASP A 142 9.16 -6.26 22.09
C ASP A 142 9.38 -4.75 22.28
N ALA A 143 10.55 -4.25 21.86
CA ALA A 143 10.82 -2.82 21.80
C ALA A 143 10.00 -2.17 20.68
N MET A 144 9.60 -0.92 20.86
CA MET A 144 8.94 -0.13 19.83
C MET A 144 9.28 1.35 19.95
N VAL A 145 9.19 2.06 18.83
CA VAL A 145 9.25 3.52 18.76
C VAL A 145 7.88 4.04 18.36
N ARG A 146 7.39 5.08 19.05
CA ARG A 146 6.08 5.68 18.74
C ARG A 146 6.23 7.14 18.36
N LEU A 147 5.95 7.42 17.10
CA LEU A 147 6.02 8.74 16.50
C LEU A 147 4.61 9.37 16.54
N ARG A 148 4.37 10.26 17.51
CA ARG A 148 3.09 10.93 17.68
C ARG A 148 3.05 12.21 16.88
N HIS A 149 1.92 12.44 16.22
CA HIS A 149 1.64 13.68 15.51
C HIS A 149 0.70 14.57 16.33
N SER A 150 0.73 15.87 16.08
CA SER A 150 -0.19 16.84 16.69
C SER A 150 -0.50 17.98 15.72
N GLY A 151 -1.65 18.64 15.90
CA GLY A 151 -2.15 19.67 15.00
C GLY A 151 -3.48 19.27 14.35
N SER A 152 -3.90 20.04 13.36
CA SER A 152 -5.14 19.85 12.60
C SER A 152 -5.02 20.57 11.26
N GLY A 153 -5.91 20.24 10.34
CA GLY A 153 -6.07 20.89 9.04
C GLY A 153 -7.36 21.72 8.97
N PRO A 154 -7.60 22.37 7.82
CA PRO A 154 -8.79 23.20 7.59
C PRO A 154 -10.11 22.42 7.53
N ASN A 155 -10.13 21.17 7.06
CA ASN A 155 -11.35 20.39 6.96
C ASN A 155 -11.78 19.84 8.33
N ALA A 156 -12.77 20.49 8.96
CA ALA A 156 -13.22 20.16 10.31
C ALA A 156 -13.82 18.73 10.48
N GLN A 157 -14.15 18.03 9.40
CA GLN A 157 -14.71 16.67 9.46
C GLN A 157 -13.68 15.57 9.23
N ARG A 158 -12.57 15.88 8.55
CA ARG A 158 -11.57 14.90 8.10
C ARG A 158 -10.16 15.22 8.59
N GLN A 159 -9.94 16.41 9.14
CA GLN A 159 -8.65 16.94 9.56
C GLN A 159 -8.75 17.61 10.93
N GLU A 160 -9.67 17.16 11.79
CA GLU A 160 -9.83 17.67 13.16
C GLU A 160 -8.63 17.36 14.06
N LYS A 161 -7.85 16.36 13.66
CA LYS A 161 -6.61 15.91 14.30
C LYS A 161 -5.71 15.25 13.24
N PRO A 162 -4.48 14.82 13.59
CA PRO A 162 -3.61 14.11 12.66
C PRO A 162 -4.13 12.71 12.35
N HIS A 163 -3.97 12.31 11.09
CA HIS A 163 -4.36 11.02 10.53
C HIS A 163 -3.24 10.49 9.61
N PRO A 164 -2.11 9.99 10.18
CA PRO A 164 -1.06 9.39 9.37
C PRO A 164 -1.63 8.17 8.66
N HIS A 165 -1.61 8.18 7.33
CA HIS A 165 -2.30 7.18 6.52
C HIS A 165 -1.33 6.18 5.86
N SER A 166 -0.07 6.54 5.69
CA SER A 166 0.99 5.60 5.29
C SER A 166 2.32 6.00 5.92
N ALA A 167 3.28 5.08 5.88
CA ALA A 167 4.64 5.28 6.34
C ALA A 167 5.54 4.59 5.32
N VAL A 168 6.41 5.35 4.66
CA VAL A 168 7.21 4.89 3.52
C VAL A 168 8.67 5.20 3.80
N PHE A 169 9.49 4.17 3.86
CA PHE A 169 10.93 4.33 4.03
C PHE A 169 11.58 4.82 2.73
N ASP A 170 12.67 5.55 2.87
CA ASP A 170 13.49 5.97 1.75
C ASP A 170 13.99 4.75 0.94
N PRO A 171 13.68 4.65 -0.36
CA PRO A 171 14.09 3.50 -1.17
C PRO A 171 15.60 3.46 -1.41
N GLN A 172 16.32 4.58 -1.25
CA GLN A 172 17.78 4.62 -1.41
C GLN A 172 18.53 4.19 -0.14
N GLY A 173 17.80 3.86 0.93
CA GLY A 173 18.37 3.63 2.26
C GLY A 173 18.65 4.95 2.96
N GLY A 174 19.50 4.93 3.99
CA GLY A 174 19.89 6.16 4.69
C GLY A 174 18.98 6.57 5.86
N GLY A 175 18.01 5.72 6.22
CA GLY A 175 17.31 5.85 7.50
C GLY A 175 16.28 6.97 7.56
N PHE A 176 15.61 7.31 6.46
CA PHE A 176 14.48 8.25 6.50
C PHE A 176 13.14 7.55 6.36
N LEU A 177 12.13 8.08 7.06
CA LEU A 177 10.75 7.65 7.00
C LEU A 177 9.85 8.84 6.67
N PHE A 178 9.05 8.69 5.63
CA PHE A 178 8.11 9.68 5.15
C PHE A 178 6.68 9.25 5.48
N VAL A 179 5.93 10.14 6.13
CA VAL A 179 4.60 9.84 6.68
C VAL A 179 3.58 10.85 6.15
N PRO A 180 2.90 10.54 5.03
CA PRO A 180 1.71 11.27 4.61
C PRO A 180 0.66 11.30 5.73
N ASP A 181 0.35 12.49 6.23
CA ASP A 181 -0.66 12.71 7.25
C ASP A 181 -1.82 13.52 6.68
N LEU A 182 -2.94 12.83 6.48
CA LEU A 182 -4.17 13.38 5.91
C LEU A 182 -4.68 14.55 6.75
N GLY A 183 -4.56 14.46 8.07
CA GLY A 183 -5.06 15.45 9.01
C GLY A 183 -4.21 16.71 9.10
N LEU A 184 -2.99 16.71 8.56
CA LEU A 184 -2.03 17.82 8.69
C LEU A 184 -1.70 18.55 7.38
N ASP A 185 -2.14 18.02 6.24
CA ASP A 185 -1.72 18.48 4.90
C ASP A 185 -0.19 18.48 4.73
N ARG A 186 0.47 17.42 5.25
CA ARG A 186 1.93 17.30 5.25
C ARG A 186 2.39 15.86 5.05
N VAL A 187 3.58 15.72 4.48
CA VAL A 187 4.41 14.52 4.68
C VAL A 187 5.36 14.82 5.84
N VAL A 188 5.16 14.20 6.98
CA VAL A 188 6.05 14.30 8.15
C VAL A 188 7.26 13.39 7.93
N ILE A 189 8.46 13.86 8.25
CA ILE A 189 9.72 13.19 7.93
C ILE A 189 10.49 12.92 9.21
N TYR A 190 10.94 11.68 9.36
CA TYR A 190 11.75 11.21 10.47
C TYR A 190 13.08 10.65 9.97
N GLU A 191 14.10 10.75 10.81
CA GLU A 191 15.43 10.19 10.57
C GLU A 191 15.74 9.15 11.66
N LYS A 192 16.39 8.07 11.26
CA LYS A 192 16.88 7.02 12.14
C LYS A 192 18.06 7.56 12.93
N ALA A 193 18.00 7.43 14.26
CA ALA A 193 19.08 7.85 15.14
C ALA A 193 20.40 7.13 14.79
N GLY A 194 21.53 7.78 15.08
CA GLY A 194 22.86 7.26 14.71
C GLY A 194 23.23 5.91 15.35
N ASP A 195 22.58 5.52 16.46
CA ASP A 195 22.74 4.19 17.07
C ASP A 195 21.87 3.12 16.41
N GLY A 196 20.97 3.52 15.50
CA GLY A 196 20.08 2.66 14.75
C GLY A 196 18.89 2.10 15.53
N THR A 197 18.66 2.55 16.77
CA THR A 197 17.65 2.00 17.70
C THR A 197 16.41 2.87 17.88
N ASP A 198 16.46 4.13 17.43
CA ASP A 198 15.37 5.10 17.57
C ASP A 198 15.16 5.92 16.29
N TRP A 199 14.09 6.71 16.26
CA TRP A 199 13.72 7.59 15.16
C TRP A 199 13.33 8.97 15.70
N THR A 200 13.89 10.03 15.13
CA THR A 200 13.68 11.41 15.57
C THR A 200 13.09 12.26 14.45
N GLY A 201 12.38 13.33 14.84
CA GLY A 201 11.76 14.24 13.87
C GLY A 201 12.83 14.97 13.06
N PHE A 202 12.73 14.89 11.73
CA PHE A 202 13.66 15.53 10.80
C PHE A 202 13.06 16.80 10.17
N GLY A 203 11.81 16.71 9.72
CA GLY A 203 11.15 17.82 9.04
C GLY A 203 9.76 17.47 8.54
N ALA A 204 9.22 18.30 7.66
CA ALA A 204 7.98 18.00 6.96
C ALA A 204 7.93 18.74 5.62
N ALA A 205 7.34 18.10 4.62
CA ALA A 205 6.96 18.76 3.37
C ALA A 205 5.47 19.14 3.44
N VAL A 206 5.18 20.43 3.20
CA VAL A 206 3.84 20.99 3.31
C VAL A 206 3.12 20.88 1.96
N LEU A 207 1.88 20.40 2.00
CA LEU A 207 0.95 20.34 0.87
C LEU A 207 -0.05 21.49 0.94
N SER A 208 -0.93 21.58 -0.05
CA SER A 208 -1.96 22.63 -0.06
C SER A 208 -2.99 22.34 1.04
N PRO A 209 -3.60 23.38 1.62
CA PRO A 209 -4.73 23.19 2.53
C PRO A 209 -5.82 22.33 1.88
N GLU A 210 -6.37 21.37 2.63
CA GLU A 210 -7.38 20.40 2.19
C GLU A 210 -6.91 19.35 1.16
N ASP A 211 -5.58 19.16 0.97
CA ASP A 211 -5.09 18.06 0.12
C ASP A 211 -5.37 16.69 0.77
N GLY A 212 -5.10 16.55 2.05
CA GLY A 212 -5.24 15.29 2.77
C GLY A 212 -4.34 14.18 2.21
N PRO A 213 -3.01 14.30 2.32
CA PRO A 213 -2.06 13.33 1.75
C PRO A 213 -2.26 11.94 2.37
N ARG A 214 -2.34 10.92 1.53
CA ARG A 214 -2.78 9.57 1.91
C ARG A 214 -1.67 8.54 1.78
N HIS A 215 -1.33 8.18 0.55
CA HIS A 215 -0.25 7.27 0.21
C HIS A 215 0.84 8.02 -0.57
N MET A 216 2.04 7.45 -0.61
CA MET A 216 3.10 7.96 -1.46
C MET A 216 3.89 6.82 -2.10
N ALA A 217 4.47 7.10 -3.26
CA ALA A 217 5.36 6.20 -3.96
C ALA A 217 6.57 6.96 -4.50
N PHE A 218 7.74 6.35 -4.43
CA PHE A 218 8.95 6.87 -5.06
C PHE A 218 9.05 6.37 -6.50
N HIS A 219 9.62 7.22 -7.35
CA HIS A 219 10.15 6.79 -8.63
C HIS A 219 11.28 5.77 -8.42
N PRO A 220 11.48 4.77 -9.30
CA PRO A 220 12.51 3.73 -9.11
C PRO A 220 13.96 4.23 -8.98
N ASP A 221 14.27 5.45 -9.44
CA ASP A 221 15.58 6.07 -9.23
C ASP A 221 15.76 6.70 -7.83
N GLY A 222 14.69 6.74 -7.04
CA GLY A 222 14.64 7.32 -5.70
C GLY A 222 14.62 8.84 -5.64
N ARG A 223 14.68 9.58 -6.76
CA ARG A 223 14.88 11.04 -6.78
C ARG A 223 13.60 11.85 -6.89
N THR A 224 12.47 11.19 -7.06
CA THR A 224 11.15 11.81 -7.17
C THR A 224 10.17 11.02 -6.33
N ALA A 225 9.30 11.72 -5.61
CA ALA A 225 8.20 11.11 -4.88
C ALA A 225 6.86 11.66 -5.39
N TYR A 226 5.83 10.83 -5.32
CA TYR A 226 4.46 11.20 -5.66
C TYR A 226 3.57 10.91 -4.47
N VAL A 227 2.81 11.91 -4.05
CA VAL A 227 1.85 11.81 -2.95
C VAL A 227 0.46 11.92 -3.51
N ILE A 228 -0.40 10.95 -3.23
CA ILE A 228 -1.80 11.01 -3.59
C ILE A 228 -2.60 11.66 -2.46
N ASN A 229 -3.42 12.63 -2.82
CA ASN A 229 -4.17 13.49 -1.91
C ASN A 229 -5.63 13.05 -1.90
N GLU A 230 -6.06 12.49 -0.77
CA GLU A 230 -7.39 11.89 -0.64
C GLU A 230 -8.50 12.90 -0.84
N LEU A 231 -8.39 14.06 -0.20
CA LEU A 231 -9.48 15.03 -0.08
C LEU A 231 -9.58 15.91 -1.32
N SER A 232 -8.45 16.31 -1.91
CA SER A 232 -8.44 17.17 -3.10
C SER A 232 -8.51 16.42 -4.44
N SER A 233 -8.55 15.07 -4.43
CA SER A 233 -8.55 14.25 -5.65
C SER A 233 -7.41 14.61 -6.61
N SER A 234 -6.19 14.58 -6.08
CA SER A 234 -4.99 15.04 -6.79
C SER A 234 -3.75 14.21 -6.48
N VAL A 235 -2.71 14.39 -7.29
CA VAL A 235 -1.36 13.89 -7.03
C VAL A 235 -0.41 15.07 -6.98
N THR A 236 0.40 15.15 -5.93
CA THR A 236 1.50 16.11 -5.80
C THR A 236 2.83 15.42 -6.07
N ARG A 237 3.62 15.95 -7.02
CA ARG A 237 4.99 15.52 -7.28
C ARG A 237 5.97 16.29 -6.38
N PHE A 238 6.98 15.60 -5.91
CA PHE A 238 8.10 16.17 -5.16
C PHE A 238 9.42 15.75 -5.80
N SER A 239 10.38 16.68 -5.91
CA SER A 239 11.79 16.28 -6.05
C SER A 239 12.34 15.82 -4.70
N HIS A 240 13.25 14.87 -4.75
CA HIS A 240 13.98 14.32 -3.61
C HIS A 240 15.48 14.45 -3.88
N PRO A 241 16.05 15.68 -3.74
CA PRO A 241 17.43 15.94 -4.13
C PRO A 241 18.45 15.34 -3.16
N GLU A 242 18.07 15.20 -1.88
CA GLU A 242 18.90 14.70 -0.80
C GLU A 242 18.04 13.86 0.17
N PRO A 243 18.63 12.89 0.89
CA PRO A 243 17.92 12.09 1.88
C PRO A 243 17.11 12.94 2.86
N GLY A 244 15.88 12.52 3.16
CA GLY A 244 14.93 13.27 3.99
C GLY A 244 14.37 14.58 3.41
N VAL A 245 14.80 15.05 2.24
CA VAL A 245 14.33 16.34 1.67
C VAL A 245 13.29 16.12 0.58
N LEU A 246 12.09 16.68 0.74
CA LEU A 246 11.06 16.70 -0.31
C LEU A 246 10.72 18.14 -0.69
N GLU A 247 10.92 18.50 -1.95
CA GLU A 247 10.59 19.83 -2.47
C GLU A 247 9.38 19.72 -3.40
N ARG A 248 8.30 20.40 -3.05
CA ARG A 248 7.04 20.36 -3.79
C ARG A 248 7.21 20.94 -5.18
N GLN A 249 6.80 20.17 -6.19
CA GLN A 249 6.74 20.59 -7.59
C GLN A 249 5.28 20.91 -7.96
N GLU A 250 4.71 20.24 -8.95
CA GLU A 250 3.31 20.40 -9.36
C GLU A 250 2.34 19.53 -8.57
N THR A 251 1.08 19.96 -8.57
CA THR A 251 -0.07 19.17 -8.15
C THR A 251 -1.05 19.10 -9.33
N VAL A 252 -1.50 17.89 -9.68
CA VAL A 252 -2.41 17.65 -10.80
C VAL A 252 -3.64 16.89 -10.34
N SER A 253 -4.82 17.20 -10.90
CA SER A 253 -6.04 16.47 -10.58
C SER A 253 -6.00 15.05 -11.12
N THR A 254 -6.55 14.11 -10.37
CA THR A 254 -6.77 12.71 -10.81
C THR A 254 -8.10 12.53 -11.54
N LEU A 255 -8.89 13.58 -11.73
CA LEU A 255 -10.23 13.50 -12.32
C LEU A 255 -10.27 14.12 -13.72
N PRO A 256 -11.16 13.63 -14.61
CA PRO A 256 -11.51 14.36 -15.81
C PRO A 256 -12.08 15.74 -15.44
N ALA A 257 -11.76 16.76 -16.23
CA ALA A 257 -12.27 18.12 -16.01
C ALA A 257 -13.81 18.22 -16.04
N SER A 258 -14.48 17.24 -16.65
CA SER A 258 -15.94 17.14 -16.73
C SER A 258 -16.59 16.33 -15.60
N PHE A 259 -15.81 15.77 -14.66
CA PHE A 259 -16.38 14.98 -13.58
C PHE A 259 -17.08 15.87 -12.56
N GLU A 260 -18.32 15.50 -12.24
CA GLU A 260 -19.11 16.10 -11.18
C GLU A 260 -19.45 15.00 -10.16
N GLY A 261 -19.24 15.27 -8.88
CA GLY A 261 -19.55 14.32 -7.81
C GLY A 261 -18.54 14.33 -6.68
N GLN A 262 -18.81 13.49 -5.69
CA GLN A 262 -17.86 13.24 -4.61
C GLN A 262 -16.81 12.25 -5.10
N ASN A 263 -15.55 12.52 -4.78
CA ASN A 263 -14.46 11.61 -5.05
C ASN A 263 -13.41 11.71 -3.94
N THR A 264 -12.81 10.58 -3.62
CA THR A 264 -11.61 10.53 -2.78
C THR A 264 -10.57 9.62 -3.39
N CYS A 265 -9.31 10.04 -3.39
CA CYS A 265 -8.24 9.18 -3.88
C CYS A 265 -7.87 8.08 -2.88
N ALA A 266 -7.24 6.99 -3.35
CA ALA A 266 -6.76 5.94 -2.46
C ALA A 266 -5.29 5.55 -2.70
N GLU A 267 -5.01 4.77 -3.72
CA GLU A 267 -3.69 4.16 -3.92
C GLU A 267 -2.90 4.86 -5.03
N ILE A 268 -1.57 4.85 -4.92
CA ILE A 268 -0.66 5.39 -5.93
C ILE A 268 0.51 4.42 -6.17
N VAL A 269 0.80 4.16 -7.44
CA VAL A 269 1.88 3.24 -7.84
C VAL A 269 2.66 3.85 -9.01
N VAL A 270 4.00 3.80 -8.93
CA VAL A 270 4.87 4.11 -10.06
C VAL A 270 5.19 2.81 -10.81
N SER A 271 5.12 2.84 -12.14
CA SER A 271 5.50 1.70 -12.97
C SER A 271 6.96 1.27 -12.71
N PRO A 272 7.30 -0.04 -12.78
CA PRO A 272 8.67 -0.52 -12.59
C PRO A 272 9.71 0.09 -13.55
N ASN A 273 9.28 0.52 -14.75
CA ASN A 273 10.14 1.18 -15.72
C ASN A 273 10.28 2.70 -15.49
N GLY A 274 9.62 3.24 -14.45
CA GLY A 274 9.66 4.65 -14.09
C GLY A 274 8.84 5.60 -14.96
N LYS A 275 8.15 5.13 -16.01
CA LYS A 275 7.56 6.03 -17.02
C LYS A 275 6.14 6.51 -16.70
N TYR A 276 5.45 5.85 -15.79
CA TYR A 276 4.04 6.09 -15.50
C TYR A 276 3.75 6.12 -14.00
N VAL A 277 2.81 6.96 -13.61
CA VAL A 277 2.20 7.01 -12.28
C VAL A 277 0.71 6.72 -12.42
N TYR A 278 0.24 5.77 -11.61
CA TYR A 278 -1.16 5.36 -11.56
C TYR A 278 -1.76 5.81 -10.23
N ALA A 279 -2.99 6.31 -10.24
CA ALA A 279 -3.68 6.79 -9.05
C ALA A 279 -5.15 6.32 -9.05
N SER A 280 -5.63 5.74 -7.95
CA SER A 280 -7.04 5.29 -7.87
C SER A 280 -7.97 6.36 -7.32
N ASN A 281 -9.19 6.38 -7.85
CA ASN A 281 -10.27 7.30 -7.50
C ASN A 281 -11.49 6.51 -7.03
N ARG A 282 -11.98 6.81 -5.82
CA ARG A 282 -13.20 6.25 -5.23
C ARG A 282 -14.34 7.24 -5.42
N GLY A 283 -15.35 6.88 -6.21
CA GLY A 283 -16.41 7.78 -6.67
C GLY A 283 -16.40 7.93 -8.18
N HIS A 284 -15.26 8.31 -8.80
CA HIS A 284 -15.09 8.17 -10.25
C HIS A 284 -14.75 6.72 -10.66
N ASP A 285 -14.40 5.86 -9.70
CA ASP A 285 -14.18 4.41 -9.85
C ASP A 285 -13.27 4.07 -11.04
N SER A 286 -12.09 4.71 -11.01
CA SER A 286 -11.10 4.64 -12.07
C SER A 286 -9.67 4.59 -11.53
N ILE A 287 -8.77 4.10 -12.39
CA ILE A 287 -7.34 4.40 -12.31
C ILE A 287 -7.07 5.57 -13.25
N ALA A 288 -6.55 6.69 -12.73
CA ALA A 288 -5.96 7.78 -13.49
C ALA A 288 -4.51 7.41 -13.87
N ILE A 289 -4.11 7.71 -15.09
CA ILE A 289 -2.79 7.37 -15.64
C ILE A 289 -2.09 8.67 -16.01
N PHE A 290 -0.89 8.84 -15.48
CA PHE A 290 0.02 9.94 -15.82
C PHE A 290 1.29 9.37 -16.43
N ARG A 291 1.67 9.86 -17.61
CA ARG A 291 3.01 9.65 -18.17
C ARG A 291 3.95 10.70 -17.62
N LEU A 292 5.17 10.31 -17.28
CA LEU A 292 6.22 11.27 -16.94
C LEU A 292 6.82 11.87 -18.21
N ASP A 293 6.97 13.19 -18.21
CA ASP A 293 7.73 13.90 -19.23
C ASP A 293 9.22 13.51 -19.14
N ASP A 294 9.80 13.01 -20.23
CA ASP A 294 11.18 12.50 -20.22
C ASP A 294 12.23 13.60 -19.93
N ALA A 295 11.91 14.88 -20.16
CA ALA A 295 12.82 15.99 -19.96
C ALA A 295 12.64 16.68 -18.60
N THR A 296 11.39 16.84 -18.16
CA THR A 296 11.07 17.62 -16.94
C THR A 296 10.61 16.75 -15.77
N GLY A 297 10.23 15.51 -16.02
CA GLY A 297 9.60 14.60 -15.07
C GLY A 297 8.16 14.98 -14.70
N GLU A 298 7.57 16.01 -15.34
CA GLU A 298 6.22 16.49 -15.05
C GLU A 298 5.17 15.41 -15.32
N LEU A 299 4.11 15.39 -14.52
CA LEU A 299 2.94 14.52 -14.73
C LEU A 299 2.11 14.99 -15.92
N ARG A 300 2.03 14.17 -16.98
CA ARG A 300 1.15 14.36 -18.15
C ARG A 300 -0.02 13.39 -18.05
N ALA A 301 -1.25 13.90 -17.93
CA ALA A 301 -2.44 13.04 -17.91
C ALA A 301 -2.60 12.32 -19.27
N GLU A 302 -2.62 10.98 -19.22
CA GLU A 302 -2.77 10.11 -20.39
C GLU A 302 -4.21 9.61 -20.52
N GLY A 303 -4.91 9.43 -19.38
CA GLY A 303 -6.32 9.07 -19.37
C GLY A 303 -6.77 8.42 -18.08
N HIS A 304 -7.96 7.81 -18.15
CA HIS A 304 -8.61 7.11 -17.05
C HIS A 304 -9.14 5.77 -17.54
N VAL A 305 -9.03 4.75 -16.70
CA VAL A 305 -9.58 3.42 -16.97
C VAL A 305 -10.52 3.03 -15.84
N SER A 306 -11.75 2.63 -16.19
CA SER A 306 -12.71 2.07 -15.24
C SER A 306 -12.13 0.84 -14.54
N THR A 307 -12.32 0.75 -13.23
CA THR A 307 -11.82 -0.39 -12.43
C THR A 307 -12.69 -1.64 -12.51
N ARG A 308 -13.77 -1.60 -13.30
CA ARG A 308 -14.78 -2.68 -13.40
C ARG A 308 -15.39 -3.03 -12.04
N GLY A 309 -15.50 -2.04 -11.17
CA GLY A 309 -16.13 -2.17 -9.86
C GLY A 309 -16.30 -0.79 -9.23
N SER A 310 -16.56 -0.76 -7.93
CA SER A 310 -16.76 0.47 -7.16
C SER A 310 -15.77 0.55 -6.01
N ASN A 311 -15.35 1.77 -5.67
CA ASN A 311 -14.50 2.06 -4.53
C ASN A 311 -13.14 1.32 -4.57
N PRO A 312 -12.31 1.55 -5.60
CA PRO A 312 -11.00 0.90 -5.77
C PRO A 312 -9.98 1.40 -4.73
N ARG A 313 -10.04 0.81 -3.53
CA ARG A 313 -9.23 1.23 -2.38
C ARG A 313 -7.75 0.88 -2.53
N ASN A 314 -7.41 -0.14 -3.31
CA ASN A 314 -6.03 -0.51 -3.60
C ASN A 314 -5.91 -1.17 -4.98
N PHE A 315 -4.75 -1.01 -5.59
CA PHE A 315 -4.34 -1.75 -6.78
C PHE A 315 -2.83 -2.00 -6.74
N VAL A 316 -2.34 -2.94 -7.54
CA VAL A 316 -0.91 -3.27 -7.62
C VAL A 316 -0.52 -3.62 -9.06
N LEU A 317 0.73 -3.32 -9.42
CA LEU A 317 1.37 -3.79 -10.65
C LEU A 317 2.21 -5.02 -10.36
N THR A 318 2.20 -6.00 -11.27
CA THR A 318 3.21 -7.07 -11.23
C THR A 318 4.62 -6.49 -11.36
N PRO A 319 5.66 -7.12 -10.78
CA PRO A 319 7.02 -6.60 -10.82
C PRO A 319 7.60 -6.38 -12.24
N ASP A 320 7.08 -7.09 -13.25
CA ASP A 320 7.44 -6.88 -14.66
C ASP A 320 6.61 -5.79 -15.36
N GLY A 321 5.65 -5.19 -14.65
CA GLY A 321 4.76 -4.13 -15.13
C GLY A 321 3.72 -4.59 -16.14
N GLN A 322 3.55 -5.89 -16.38
CA GLN A 322 2.66 -6.40 -17.43
C GLN A 322 1.19 -6.44 -17.01
N TRP A 323 0.92 -6.61 -15.72
CA TRP A 323 -0.43 -6.76 -15.20
C TRP A 323 -0.69 -5.75 -14.09
N LEU A 324 -1.90 -5.20 -14.08
CA LEU A 324 -2.45 -4.35 -13.04
C LEU A 324 -3.68 -5.04 -12.45
N LEU A 325 -3.72 -5.15 -11.13
CA LEU A 325 -4.80 -5.77 -10.38
C LEU A 325 -5.48 -4.70 -9.53
N VAL A 326 -6.81 -4.58 -9.61
CA VAL A 326 -7.57 -3.60 -8.81
C VAL A 326 -8.50 -4.29 -7.85
N ALA A 327 -8.38 -3.98 -6.55
CA ALA A 327 -9.31 -4.42 -5.52
C ALA A 327 -10.43 -3.40 -5.35
N ASN A 328 -11.64 -3.76 -5.76
CA ASN A 328 -12.83 -2.92 -5.66
C ASN A 328 -13.61 -3.32 -4.40
N GLN A 329 -13.60 -2.44 -3.40
CA GLN A 329 -14.12 -2.75 -2.07
C GLN A 329 -15.62 -3.04 -2.10
N ASP A 330 -16.41 -2.22 -2.78
CA ASP A 330 -17.87 -2.23 -2.60
C ASP A 330 -18.59 -3.18 -3.58
N THR A 331 -17.88 -3.65 -4.60
CA THR A 331 -18.38 -4.65 -5.58
C THR A 331 -17.85 -6.06 -5.34
N ASP A 332 -17.09 -6.28 -4.26
CA ASP A 332 -16.57 -7.59 -3.87
C ASP A 332 -15.82 -8.32 -5.01
N ASN A 333 -15.02 -7.60 -5.79
CA ASN A 333 -14.23 -8.17 -6.88
C ASN A 333 -12.80 -7.62 -6.97
N ILE A 334 -11.91 -8.44 -7.53
CA ILE A 334 -10.59 -8.02 -8.00
C ILE A 334 -10.55 -8.17 -9.52
N ALA A 335 -10.32 -7.07 -10.23
CA ALA A 335 -10.28 -7.03 -11.69
C ALA A 335 -8.83 -7.04 -12.20
N LEU A 336 -8.57 -7.79 -13.29
CA LEU A 336 -7.27 -7.89 -13.94
C LEU A 336 -7.20 -7.08 -15.23
N PHE A 337 -6.12 -6.33 -15.39
CA PHE A 337 -5.82 -5.55 -16.58
C PHE A 337 -4.42 -5.88 -17.09
N ARG A 338 -4.29 -6.03 -18.42
CA ARG A 338 -2.98 -6.06 -19.07
C ARG A 338 -2.55 -4.63 -19.35
N VAL A 339 -1.32 -4.27 -18.97
CA VAL A 339 -0.78 -2.94 -19.26
C VAL A 339 -0.26 -2.93 -20.69
N ASP A 340 -0.77 -1.99 -21.50
CA ASP A 340 -0.23 -1.74 -22.82
C ASP A 340 1.18 -1.12 -22.70
N SER A 341 2.20 -1.80 -23.22
CA SER A 341 3.58 -1.37 -23.03
C SER A 341 3.97 -0.10 -23.78
N ALA A 342 3.18 0.31 -24.79
CA ALA A 342 3.46 1.49 -25.59
C ALA A 342 2.83 2.75 -24.99
N THR A 343 1.65 2.62 -24.39
CA THR A 343 0.85 3.72 -23.85
C THR A 343 0.82 3.77 -22.32
N GLY A 344 1.13 2.68 -21.64
CA GLY A 344 0.97 2.52 -20.19
C GLY A 344 -0.49 2.32 -19.76
N LEU A 345 -1.45 2.30 -20.68
CA LEU A 345 -2.87 2.19 -20.32
C LEU A 345 -3.23 0.74 -19.93
N PRO A 346 -3.90 0.53 -18.77
CA PRO A 346 -4.45 -0.77 -18.42
C PRO A 346 -5.64 -1.14 -19.31
N ILE A 347 -5.58 -2.31 -19.95
CA ILE A 347 -6.65 -2.87 -20.78
C ILE A 347 -7.27 -4.03 -20.01
N PHE A 348 -8.58 -3.99 -19.78
CA PHE A 348 -9.28 -5.06 -19.06
C PHE A 348 -9.05 -6.41 -19.76
N SER A 349 -8.58 -7.39 -19.00
CA SER A 349 -8.21 -8.70 -19.53
C SER A 349 -9.41 -9.59 -19.89
N GLY A 350 -10.62 -9.20 -19.47
CA GLY A 350 -11.79 -10.08 -19.48
C GLY A 350 -11.91 -10.95 -18.22
N SER A 351 -10.97 -10.83 -17.28
CA SER A 351 -10.89 -11.66 -16.07
C SER A 351 -11.03 -10.82 -14.80
N GLU A 352 -11.82 -11.35 -13.87
CA GLU A 352 -11.97 -10.87 -12.51
C GLU A 352 -12.26 -12.06 -11.59
N ILE A 353 -12.03 -11.89 -10.29
CA ILE A 353 -12.37 -12.90 -9.29
C ILE A 353 -13.23 -12.30 -8.16
N PRO A 354 -14.19 -13.05 -7.61
CA PRO A 354 -14.89 -12.65 -6.40
C PRO A 354 -13.94 -12.66 -5.19
N ALA A 355 -13.93 -11.55 -4.46
CA ALA A 355 -13.21 -11.39 -3.20
C ALA A 355 -14.01 -10.41 -2.35
N ARG A 356 -14.37 -10.77 -1.13
CA ARG A 356 -15.22 -9.90 -0.30
C ARG A 356 -14.41 -8.73 0.25
N LYS A 357 -14.91 -7.51 0.05
CA LYS A 357 -14.33 -6.23 0.49
C LYS A 357 -12.80 -6.17 0.40
N PRO A 358 -12.20 -6.46 -0.78
CA PRO A 358 -10.76 -6.51 -0.92
C PRO A 358 -10.23 -5.07 -0.89
N VAL A 359 -9.22 -4.82 -0.07
CA VAL A 359 -8.70 -3.47 0.19
C VAL A 359 -7.19 -3.37 0.22
N CYS A 360 -6.47 -4.49 0.08
CA CYS A 360 -5.03 -4.52 -0.11
C CYS A 360 -4.62 -5.68 -1.00
N LEU A 361 -3.71 -5.42 -1.93
CA LEU A 361 -3.07 -6.42 -2.78
C LEU A 361 -1.55 -6.31 -2.62
N LYS A 362 -0.88 -7.42 -2.31
CA LYS A 362 0.58 -7.52 -2.34
C LYS A 362 1.00 -8.62 -3.29
N VAL A 363 1.92 -8.29 -4.20
CA VAL A 363 2.41 -9.20 -5.24
C VAL A 363 3.86 -9.57 -5.00
N ASN A 364 4.19 -10.84 -5.21
CA ASN A 364 5.54 -11.38 -5.07
C ASN A 364 5.81 -12.42 -6.16
N PRO A 365 7.03 -12.52 -6.74
CA PRO A 365 7.38 -13.66 -7.58
C PRO A 365 7.27 -14.98 -6.80
N LEU A 366 6.60 -15.98 -7.39
CA LEU A 366 6.82 -17.38 -7.03
C LEU A 366 7.93 -17.90 -7.91
N TYR A 367 9.14 -17.98 -7.35
CA TYR A 367 10.16 -18.80 -7.95
C TYR A 367 9.73 -20.25 -7.77
N ALA A 368 9.60 -21.00 -8.87
CA ALA A 368 9.61 -22.45 -8.79
C ALA A 368 10.87 -22.82 -8.00
N SER A 369 10.69 -23.57 -6.90
CA SER A 369 11.78 -24.11 -6.10
C SER A 369 12.90 -24.55 -7.03
N ARG A 370 14.07 -23.90 -6.97
CA ARG A 370 15.24 -24.37 -7.71
C ARG A 370 15.45 -25.83 -7.29
N PRO A 371 15.61 -26.76 -8.24
CA PRO A 371 15.78 -28.19 -7.94
C PRO A 371 16.99 -28.45 -7.05
#